data_AF-A0A3D3X816-F1
#
_entry.id   AF-A0A3D3X816-F1
#
_cell.length_a   1.000
_cell.length_b   1.000
_cell.length_c   1.000
_cell.angle_alpha   90.00
_cell.angle_beta   90.00
_cell.angle_gamma   90.00
#
_symmetry.space_group_name_H-M   'P 1'
#
loop_
_entity.id
_entity.type
_entity.pdbx_description
1 polymer ?
#
loop_
_entity_poly.entity_id
_entity_poly.type
_entity_poly.pdbx_seq_one_letter_code
_entity_poly.pdbx_strand_id
1 'polypeptide(L)'
;FLDGKIGCTVYKNRPLVCRTYPVGSASMDPRQGESKESRFIIKEEMCQGHEEKKEWKLEDWMKDQGATEIEDLNKPWLETVAKLKAINLDDTHQHQISLFIMACYDLDTFHDFVFKSSLLKKFKVDKEMASSIKKDHEKLLQFGILWLQFALFGEGPLQSNNTA
;
A
#
# COMPACT_ATOMS: atom_id res chain seq x y z
N PHE A 1 0.90 -23.03 -15.18
CA PHE A 1 1.30 -21.66 -15.55
C PHE A 1 1.86 -21.65 -16.96
N LEU A 2 2.80 -22.55 -17.22
CA LEU A 2 2.97 -23.18 -18.52
C LEU A 2 2.05 -24.40 -18.59
N ASP A 3 1.23 -24.48 -19.63
CA ASP A 3 0.45 -25.66 -19.99
C ASP A 3 0.91 -26.15 -21.37
N GLY A 4 1.10 -27.47 -21.51
CA GLY A 4 1.68 -28.05 -22.73
C GLY A 4 0.76 -28.02 -23.95
N LYS A 5 -0.55 -27.76 -23.79
CA LYS A 5 -1.53 -27.69 -24.88
C LYS A 5 -2.04 -26.28 -25.15
N ILE A 6 -2.28 -25.48 -24.10
CA ILE A 6 -2.80 -24.11 -24.22
C ILE A 6 -1.72 -23.03 -24.02
N GLY A 7 -0.48 -23.41 -23.74
CA GLY A 7 0.66 -22.48 -23.63
C GLY A 7 0.77 -21.78 -22.27
N CYS A 8 1.46 -20.64 -22.23
CA CYS A 8 1.55 -19.81 -21.03
C CYS A 8 0.20 -19.16 -20.71
N THR A 9 -0.26 -19.25 -19.46
CA THR A 9 -1.38 -18.48 -18.94
C THR A 9 -0.89 -17.26 -18.15
N VAL A 10 -1.80 -16.43 -17.61
CA VAL A 10 -1.47 -15.23 -16.78
C VAL A 10 -1.61 -15.56 -15.29
N TYR A 11 -0.63 -15.20 -14.46
CA TYR A 11 -0.53 -15.77 -13.10
C TYR A 11 -1.43 -14.99 -12.18
N LYS A 12 -2.02 -15.70 -11.22
CA LYS A 12 -2.98 -15.09 -10.31
C LYS A 12 -2.33 -14.11 -9.34
N ASN A 13 -1.07 -14.32 -8.95
CA ASN A 13 -0.37 -13.50 -7.95
C ASN A 13 0.52 -12.44 -8.62
N ARG A 14 -0.02 -11.71 -9.60
CA ARG A 14 0.69 -10.57 -10.22
C ARG A 14 0.74 -9.38 -9.26
N PRO A 15 1.90 -8.70 -9.12
CA PRO A 15 1.97 -7.45 -8.37
C PRO A 15 1.15 -6.37 -9.08
N LEU A 16 0.76 -5.33 -8.33
CA LEU A 16 -0.09 -4.24 -8.83
C LEU A 16 0.45 -3.65 -10.14
N VAL A 17 1.76 -3.38 -10.21
CA VAL A 17 2.41 -2.82 -11.41
C VAL A 17 2.25 -3.69 -12.66
N CYS A 18 2.28 -5.02 -12.51
CA CYS A 18 2.08 -5.96 -13.63
C CYS A 18 0.59 -6.15 -13.99
N ARG A 19 -0.33 -5.74 -13.12
CA ARG A 19 -1.77 -5.73 -13.40
C ARG A 19 -2.19 -4.46 -14.10
N THR A 20 -1.63 -3.32 -13.71
CA THR A 20 -2.05 -2.03 -14.24
C THR A 20 -1.44 -1.74 -15.61
N TYR A 21 -0.26 -2.27 -15.93
CA TYR A 21 0.39 -2.06 -17.24
C TYR A 21 -0.60 -2.26 -18.40
N PRO A 22 -0.71 -1.33 -19.36
CA PRO A 22 0.18 -0.19 -19.59
C PRO A 22 -0.17 1.07 -18.78
N VAL A 23 -1.16 1.02 -17.89
CA VAL A 23 -1.50 2.13 -17.00
C VAL A 23 -0.44 2.24 -15.90
N GLY A 24 0.32 3.31 -15.96
CA GLY A 24 1.20 3.77 -14.89
C GLY A 24 0.44 4.57 -13.84
N SER A 25 0.92 4.49 -12.60
CA SER A 25 0.44 5.30 -11.47
C SER A 25 1.62 6.07 -10.87
N ALA A 26 1.40 7.34 -10.54
CA ALA A 26 2.37 8.25 -9.95
C ALA A 26 1.77 8.97 -8.74
N SER A 27 2.53 9.01 -7.65
CA SER A 27 2.25 9.89 -6.52
C SER A 27 3.01 11.21 -6.70
N MET A 28 2.32 12.35 -6.60
CA MET A 28 3.00 13.64 -6.57
C MET A 28 3.68 13.86 -5.21
N ASP A 29 4.76 14.63 -5.22
CA ASP A 29 5.40 15.09 -4.00
C ASP A 29 4.38 15.88 -3.15
N PRO A 30 4.11 15.48 -1.89
CA PRO A 30 3.12 16.16 -1.05
C PRO A 30 3.44 17.64 -0.80
N ARG A 31 4.70 18.07 -1.01
CA ARG A 31 5.11 19.49 -0.95
C ARG A 31 4.56 20.34 -2.10
N GLN A 32 4.07 19.71 -3.18
CA GLN A 32 3.58 20.37 -4.40
C GLN A 32 2.03 20.42 -4.46
N GLY A 33 1.33 20.01 -3.40
CA GLY A 33 -0.14 20.00 -3.32
C GLY A 33 -0.80 18.68 -3.73
N GLU A 34 -2.14 18.65 -3.74
CA GLU A 34 -2.92 17.47 -4.12
C GLU A 34 -2.95 17.27 -5.65
N SER A 35 -2.63 16.05 -6.11
CA SER A 35 -2.76 15.69 -7.54
C SER A 35 -4.17 15.21 -7.85
N LYS A 36 -4.79 15.74 -8.91
CA LYS A 36 -6.05 15.25 -9.46
C LYS A 36 -5.87 14.12 -10.49
N GLU A 37 -4.69 13.98 -11.07
CA GLU A 37 -4.40 12.97 -12.11
C GLU A 37 -3.06 12.28 -11.86
N SER A 38 -3.14 11.08 -11.27
CA SER A 38 -2.00 10.23 -10.91
C SER A 38 -1.71 9.14 -11.94
N ARG A 39 -2.30 9.19 -13.14
CA ARG A 39 -2.26 8.08 -14.11
C ARG A 39 -1.76 8.52 -15.47
N PHE A 40 -1.03 7.63 -16.13
CA PHE A 40 -0.50 7.83 -17.47
C PHE A 40 -0.43 6.49 -18.21
N ILE A 41 -0.33 6.54 -19.54
CA ILE A 41 -0.13 5.35 -20.37
C ILE A 41 1.35 5.23 -20.69
N ILE A 42 1.94 4.10 -20.33
CA ILE A 42 3.26 3.68 -20.76
C ILE A 42 3.13 3.20 -22.20
N LYS A 43 3.96 3.73 -23.10
CA LYS A 43 4.04 3.29 -24.50
C LYS A 43 5.48 2.88 -24.80
N GLU A 44 5.65 1.62 -25.15
CA GLU A 44 6.94 1.04 -25.53
C GLU A 44 6.80 0.44 -26.92
N GLU A 45 7.79 0.63 -27.79
CA GLU A 45 7.75 0.17 -29.19
C GLU A 45 7.51 -1.33 -29.32
N MET A 46 7.96 -2.11 -28.34
CA MET A 46 7.79 -3.56 -28.30
C MET A 46 6.38 -4.02 -27.87
N CYS A 47 5.55 -3.12 -27.34
CA CYS A 47 4.24 -3.48 -26.80
C CYS A 47 3.16 -3.50 -27.90
N GLN A 48 3.01 -4.66 -28.54
CA GLN A 48 1.96 -4.90 -29.54
C GLN A 48 0.53 -4.79 -28.99
N GLY A 49 0.36 -4.83 -27.66
CA GLY A 49 -0.94 -4.68 -27.01
C GLY A 49 -1.62 -3.32 -27.29
N HIS A 50 -0.85 -2.30 -27.69
CA HIS A 50 -1.40 -1.00 -28.11
C HIS A 50 -2.06 -1.03 -29.49
N GLU A 51 -1.85 -2.09 -30.28
CA GLU A 51 -2.42 -2.27 -31.62
C GLU A 51 -3.73 -3.08 -31.59
N GLU A 52 -4.13 -3.57 -30.42
CA GLU A 52 -5.37 -4.32 -30.24
C GLU A 52 -6.60 -3.46 -30.53
N LYS A 53 -7.61 -4.07 -31.17
CA LYS A 53 -8.85 -3.37 -31.53
C LYS A 53 -9.76 -3.08 -30.33
N LYS A 54 -9.53 -3.77 -29.22
CA LYS A 54 -10.37 -3.64 -28.03
C LYS A 54 -10.03 -2.35 -27.30
N GLU A 55 -11.00 -1.45 -27.25
CA GLU A 55 -10.93 -0.26 -26.41
C GLU A 55 -11.34 -0.57 -24.97
N TRP A 56 -10.69 0.12 -24.03
CA TRP A 56 -10.94 -0.02 -22.61
C TRP A 56 -11.21 1.33 -21.98
N LYS A 57 -12.23 1.38 -21.12
CA LYS A 57 -12.29 2.40 -20.08
C LYS A 57 -11.33 2.02 -18.97
N LEU A 58 -10.75 3.03 -18.32
CA LEU A 58 -9.80 2.82 -17.24
C LEU A 58 -10.39 1.98 -16.09
N GLU A 59 -11.63 2.27 -15.67
CA GLU A 59 -12.32 1.53 -14.61
C GLU A 59 -12.51 0.06 -14.96
N ASP A 60 -12.90 -0.22 -16.21
CA ASP A 60 -13.11 -1.58 -16.71
C ASP A 60 -11.79 -2.35 -16.79
N TRP A 61 -10.72 -1.68 -17.24
CA TRP A 61 -9.37 -2.25 -17.27
C TRP A 61 -8.89 -2.64 -15.87
N MET A 62 -9.01 -1.73 -14.90
CA MET A 62 -8.56 -1.97 -13.53
C MET A 62 -9.33 -3.13 -12.88
N LYS A 63 -10.64 -3.22 -13.15
CA LYS A 63 -11.48 -4.32 -12.66
C LYS A 63 -11.11 -5.65 -13.33
N ASP A 64 -10.95 -5.66 -14.65
CA ASP A 64 -10.57 -6.85 -15.41
C ASP A 64 -9.22 -7.42 -14.95
N GLN A 65 -8.26 -6.54 -14.67
CA GLN A 65 -6.93 -6.95 -14.21
C GLN A 65 -6.87 -7.28 -12.69
N GLY A 66 -7.99 -7.11 -11.97
CA GLY A 66 -8.06 -7.30 -10.52
C GLY A 66 -7.13 -6.35 -9.77
N ALA A 67 -6.98 -5.12 -10.27
CA ALA A 67 -6.08 -4.11 -9.73
C ALA A 67 -6.76 -3.17 -8.73
N THR A 68 -8.08 -2.95 -8.85
CA THR A 68 -8.83 -1.99 -8.02
C THR A 68 -8.65 -2.26 -6.52
N GLU A 69 -8.96 -3.47 -6.06
CA GLU A 69 -8.88 -3.83 -4.65
C GLU A 69 -7.44 -3.70 -4.10
N ILE A 70 -6.45 -4.13 -4.88
CA ILE A 70 -5.03 -4.07 -4.49
C ILE A 70 -4.55 -2.62 -4.42
N GLU A 71 -5.00 -1.77 -5.35
CA GLU A 71 -4.66 -0.34 -5.35
C GLU A 71 -5.26 0.37 -4.14
N ASP A 72 -6.52 0.10 -3.81
CA ASP A 72 -7.19 0.66 -2.62
C ASP A 72 -6.47 0.27 -1.33
N LEU A 73 -6.04 -1.00 -1.23
CA LEU A 73 -5.25 -1.49 -0.11
C LEU A 73 -3.85 -0.84 -0.03
N ASN A 74 -3.22 -0.56 -1.17
CA ASN A 74 -1.89 0.03 -1.24
C ASN A 74 -1.87 1.55 -1.09
N LYS A 75 -3.01 2.23 -1.27
CA LYS A 75 -3.07 3.70 -1.28
C LYS A 75 -2.50 4.33 0.00
N PRO A 76 -2.87 3.92 1.23
CA PRO A 76 -2.31 4.51 2.45
C PRO A 76 -0.79 4.29 2.58
N TRP A 77 -0.29 3.17 2.06
CA TRP A 77 1.14 2.89 2.02
C TRP A 77 1.87 3.80 1.03
N LEU A 78 1.32 4.01 -0.17
CA LEU A 78 1.89 4.93 -1.17
C LEU A 78 1.97 6.37 -0.65
N GLU A 79 0.93 6.84 0.04
CA GLU A 79 0.89 8.16 0.68
C GLU A 79 1.99 8.28 1.76
N THR A 80 2.16 7.23 2.58
CA THR A 80 3.21 7.17 3.61
C THR A 80 4.61 7.23 2.98
N VAL A 81 4.86 6.47 1.92
CA VAL A 81 6.14 6.45 1.20
C VAL A 81 6.44 7.79 0.53
N ALA A 82 5.44 8.44 -0.07
CA ALA A 82 5.61 9.76 -0.69
C ALA A 82 6.04 10.81 0.34
N LYS A 83 5.43 10.81 1.53
CA LYS A 83 5.82 11.71 2.64
C LYS A 83 7.22 11.40 3.18
N LEU A 84 7.56 10.12 3.37
CA LEU A 84 8.90 9.73 3.78
C LEU A 84 9.97 10.21 2.78
N LYS A 85 9.70 10.09 1.47
CA LYS A 85 10.59 10.62 0.43
C LYS A 85 10.73 12.15 0.51
N ALA A 86 9.66 12.87 0.83
CA ALA A 86 9.70 14.33 0.96
C ALA A 86 10.57 14.83 2.14
N ILE A 87 10.80 13.98 3.14
CA ILE A 87 11.62 14.29 4.33
C ILE A 87 13.13 14.17 4.03
N ASN A 88 13.54 13.68 2.86
CA ASN A 88 14.96 13.44 2.51
C ASN A 88 15.70 12.65 3.59
N LEU A 89 15.21 11.44 3.90
CA LEU A 89 15.76 10.57 4.94
C LEU A 89 17.29 10.41 4.85
N ASP A 90 17.95 10.50 5.99
CA ASP A 90 19.38 10.31 6.19
C ASP A 90 19.64 9.48 7.46
N ASP A 91 20.92 9.35 7.86
CA ASP A 91 21.33 8.58 9.03
C ASP A 91 20.78 9.08 10.37
N THR A 92 20.20 10.29 10.42
CA THR A 92 19.55 10.79 11.64
C THR A 92 18.14 10.21 11.81
N HIS A 93 17.57 9.59 10.77
CA HIS A 93 16.21 9.06 10.74
C HIS A 93 16.11 7.54 10.96
N GLN A 94 17.15 6.92 11.52
CA GLN A 94 17.23 5.46 11.72
C GLN A 94 16.04 4.91 12.54
N HIS A 95 15.53 5.69 13.50
CA HIS A 95 14.36 5.29 14.27
C HIS A 95 13.10 5.18 13.38
N GLN A 96 12.82 6.20 12.57
CA GLN A 96 11.67 6.24 11.66
C GLN A 96 11.74 5.11 10.62
N ILE A 97 12.94 4.88 10.08
CA ILE A 97 13.22 3.77 9.15
C ILE A 97 12.92 2.43 9.84
N SER A 98 13.37 2.24 11.09
CA SER A 98 13.12 1.02 11.86
C SER A 98 11.63 0.77 12.10
N LEU A 99 10.85 1.82 12.44
CA LEU A 99 9.41 1.71 12.60
C LEU A 99 8.74 1.30 11.28
N PHE A 100 9.14 1.94 10.17
CA PHE A 100 8.60 1.63 8.84
C PHE A 100 8.89 0.18 8.42
N ILE A 101 10.12 -0.29 8.64
CA ILE A 101 10.50 -1.68 8.36
C ILE A 101 9.67 -2.64 9.20
N MET A 102 9.58 -2.40 10.51
CA MET A 102 8.79 -3.23 11.42
C MET A 102 7.33 -3.35 10.96
N ALA A 103 6.64 -2.23 10.77
CA ALA A 103 5.21 -2.28 10.47
C ALA A 103 4.87 -2.73 9.04
N CYS A 104 5.78 -2.58 8.06
CA CYS A 104 5.51 -2.95 6.66
C CYS A 104 6.09 -4.30 6.23
N TYR A 105 7.21 -4.75 6.82
CA TYR A 105 7.98 -5.89 6.32
C TYR A 105 8.30 -6.95 7.38
N ASP A 106 8.21 -6.62 8.67
CA ASP A 106 8.41 -7.57 9.78
C ASP A 106 7.16 -7.63 10.66
N LEU A 107 6.10 -8.22 10.09
CA LEU A 107 4.79 -8.33 10.73
C LEU A 107 4.81 -9.16 12.01
N ASP A 108 5.75 -10.11 12.15
CA ASP A 108 5.89 -10.90 13.37
C ASP A 108 6.37 -10.03 14.53
N THR A 109 7.42 -9.22 14.31
CA THR A 109 7.87 -8.24 15.31
C THR A 109 6.82 -7.17 15.55
N PHE A 110 6.11 -6.71 14.52
CA PHE A 110 5.03 -5.74 14.67
C PHE A 110 3.86 -6.31 15.48
N HIS A 111 3.47 -7.57 15.27
CA HIS A 111 2.44 -8.26 16.06
C HIS A 111 2.82 -8.26 17.54
N ASP A 112 4.04 -8.68 17.85
CA ASP A 112 4.58 -8.67 19.19
C ASP A 112 4.58 -7.26 19.79
N PHE A 113 4.99 -6.26 19.01
CA PHE A 113 4.94 -4.87 19.44
C PHE A 113 3.52 -4.40 19.75
N VAL A 114 2.51 -4.77 18.95
CA VAL A 114 1.11 -4.42 19.19
C VAL A 114 0.57 -5.07 20.47
N PHE A 115 0.83 -6.36 20.68
CA PHE A 115 0.16 -7.15 21.73
C PHE A 115 0.96 -7.32 23.02
N LYS A 116 2.30 -7.23 22.98
CA LYS A 116 3.17 -7.36 24.16
C LYS A 116 3.57 -6.00 24.76
N SER A 117 3.29 -4.90 24.07
CA SER A 117 3.56 -3.54 24.57
C SER A 117 2.29 -2.86 25.13
N SER A 118 2.40 -1.55 25.41
CA SER A 118 1.27 -0.70 25.80
C SER A 118 0.50 -0.09 24.62
N LEU A 119 0.85 -0.43 23.37
CA LEU A 119 0.29 0.22 22.18
C LEU A 119 -1.25 0.19 22.15
N LEU A 120 -1.88 -0.97 22.29
CA LEU A 120 -3.35 -1.06 22.28
C LEU A 120 -4.02 -0.31 23.45
N LYS A 121 -3.30 -0.04 24.53
CA LYS A 121 -3.82 0.78 25.64
C LYS A 121 -3.78 2.27 25.33
N LYS A 122 -2.94 2.70 24.38
CA LYS A 122 -2.75 4.10 23.99
C LYS A 122 -3.70 4.54 22.88
N PHE A 123 -4.35 3.62 22.17
CA PHE A 123 -5.27 3.93 21.08
C PHE A 123 -6.68 3.43 21.37
N LYS A 124 -7.69 4.09 20.79
CA LYS A 124 -9.07 3.62 20.78
C LYS A 124 -9.23 2.48 19.77
N VAL A 125 -8.91 1.27 20.22
CA VAL A 125 -9.09 0.03 19.45
C VAL A 125 -10.16 -0.81 20.13
N ASP A 126 -11.26 -1.10 19.44
CA ASP A 126 -12.31 -1.96 19.97
C ASP A 126 -11.88 -3.44 20.00
N LYS A 127 -12.68 -4.27 20.68
CA LYS A 127 -12.37 -5.71 20.82
C LYS A 127 -12.42 -6.47 19.50
N GLU A 128 -13.25 -6.04 18.55
CA GLU A 128 -13.41 -6.71 17.26
C GLU A 128 -12.18 -6.47 16.39
N MET A 129 -11.74 -5.22 16.28
CA MET A 129 -10.50 -4.83 15.61
C MET A 129 -9.30 -5.50 16.26
N ALA A 130 -9.18 -5.48 17.60
CA ALA A 130 -8.09 -6.13 18.30
C ALA A 130 -8.05 -7.65 18.05
N SER A 131 -9.22 -8.31 17.99
CA SER A 131 -9.29 -9.73 17.64
C SER A 131 -8.94 -9.98 16.18
N SER A 132 -9.34 -9.09 15.27
CA SER A 132 -9.08 -9.21 13.83
C SER A 132 -7.58 -9.10 13.54
N ILE A 133 -6.93 -8.02 14.00
CA ILE A 133 -5.49 -7.81 13.75
C ILE A 133 -4.61 -8.84 14.47
N LYS A 134 -5.14 -9.56 15.47
CA LYS A 134 -4.42 -10.66 16.14
C LYS A 134 -4.30 -11.92 15.29
N LYS A 135 -5.28 -12.18 14.41
CA LYS A 135 -5.45 -13.45 13.69
C LYS A 135 -5.21 -13.34 12.19
N ASP A 136 -5.22 -12.12 11.65
CA ASP A 136 -5.16 -11.85 10.22
C ASP A 136 -4.01 -10.89 9.92
N HIS A 137 -3.01 -11.37 9.17
CA HIS A 137 -1.82 -10.60 8.80
C HIS A 137 -2.14 -9.44 7.85
N GLU A 138 -3.14 -9.57 6.98
CA GLU A 138 -3.55 -8.46 6.10
C GLU A 138 -4.15 -7.33 6.93
N LYS A 139 -4.99 -7.67 7.92
CA LYS A 139 -5.55 -6.70 8.86
C LYS A 139 -4.49 -6.08 9.76
N LEU A 140 -3.50 -6.87 10.19
CA LEU A 140 -2.37 -6.37 10.95
C LEU A 140 -1.52 -5.38 10.14
N LEU A 141 -1.24 -5.69 8.87
CA LEU A 141 -0.49 -4.81 7.97
C LEU A 141 -1.25 -3.49 7.72
N GLN A 142 -2.56 -3.57 7.46
CA GLN A 142 -3.41 -2.38 7.32
C GLN A 142 -3.35 -1.51 8.57
N PHE A 143 -3.47 -2.12 9.75
CA PHE A 143 -3.31 -1.41 11.02
C PHE A 143 -1.92 -0.80 11.18
N GLY A 144 -0.86 -1.53 10.78
CA GLY A 144 0.52 -1.05 10.80
C GLY A 144 0.74 0.19 9.97
N ILE A 145 0.17 0.25 8.76
CA ILE A 145 0.26 1.44 7.90
C ILE A 145 -0.46 2.64 8.54
N LEU A 146 -1.66 2.45 9.10
CA LEU A 146 -2.39 3.51 9.79
C LEU A 146 -1.65 4.00 11.05
N TRP A 147 -1.05 3.07 11.79
CA TRP A 147 -0.22 3.39 12.94
C TRP A 147 1.05 4.13 12.56
N LEU A 148 1.69 3.80 11.43
CA LEU A 148 2.85 4.53 10.92
C LEU A 148 2.51 5.97 10.58
N GLN A 149 1.35 6.24 9.97
CA GLN A 149 0.93 7.62 9.70
C GLN A 149 0.86 8.46 10.98
N PHE A 150 0.36 7.87 12.07
CA PHE A 150 0.36 8.53 13.38
C PHE A 150 1.77 8.65 13.96
N ALA A 151 2.54 7.56 13.99
CA ALA A 151 3.84 7.52 14.64
C ALA A 151 4.88 8.43 13.96
N LEU A 152 4.78 8.60 12.64
CA LEU A 152 5.74 9.38 11.84
C LEU A 152 5.28 10.82 11.61
N PHE A 153 3.98 11.06 11.45
CA PHE A 153 3.46 12.37 11.03
C PHE A 153 2.45 12.98 12.01
N GLY A 154 2.00 12.23 13.03
CA GLY A 154 0.94 12.69 13.94
C GLY A 154 -0.44 12.76 13.28
N GLU A 155 -0.62 12.08 12.14
CA GLU A 155 -1.84 12.10 11.33
C GLU A 155 -2.54 10.73 11.33
N GLY A 156 -3.67 10.65 10.62
CA GLY A 156 -4.37 9.39 10.37
C GLY A 156 -5.60 9.18 11.26
N PRO A 157 -6.35 8.10 11.02
CA PRO A 157 -7.65 7.87 11.66
C PRO A 157 -7.53 7.32 13.09
N LEU A 158 -6.34 6.92 13.54
CA LEU A 158 -6.15 6.35 14.88
C LEU A 158 -6.24 7.43 15.96
N GLN A 159 -7.20 7.25 16.87
CA GLN A 159 -7.39 8.16 17.99
C GLN A 159 -6.60 7.69 19.20
N SER A 160 -5.71 8.55 19.71
CA SER A 160 -5.03 8.35 20.99
C SER A 160 -6.03 8.47 22.15
N ASN A 161 -5.85 7.63 23.18
CA ASN A 161 -6.57 7.72 24.46
C ASN A 161 -6.06 8.89 25.32
N ASN A 162 -4.84 9.36 25.04
CA ASN A 162 -4.31 10.60 25.61
C ASN A 162 -4.61 11.72 24.63
N THR A 163 -5.79 12.32 24.76
CA THR A 163 -5.99 13.74 24.43
C THR A 163 -5.25 14.54 25.50
N ALA A 164 -4.10 15.12 25.14
CA ALA A 164 -3.61 16.31 25.78
C ALA A 164 -4.19 17.52 25.03
#